data_AF-A0A7M3LVI3-F1
#
_entry.id   AF-A0A7M3LVI3-F1
#
_cell.length_a   1.000
_cell.length_b   1.000
_cell.length_c   1.000
_cell.angle_alpha   90.00
_cell.angle_beta   90.00
_cell.angle_gamma   90.00
#
_symmetry.space_group_name_H-M   'P 1'
#
loop_
_entity.id
_entity.type
_entity.pdbx_description
1 polymer ?
#
loop_
_entity_poly.entity_id
_entity_poly.type
_entity_poly.pdbx_seq_one_letter_code
_entity_poly.pdbx_strand_id
1 'polypeptide(L)'
;MTDRPYTDEDLRVTASSIVASAVRGITPSEIADRMDRDYIQSTNPGDGSGRTWEQLLNIEFLAARQQIDDFIRDAADVSEWAISLGADGLEPISESLTIGERGRLHLAFTPDTSQVARVHAVSLLAKAIGAEDPQPTPAIPAETANHVLWHYGHGGYQAGTFTQHLISAFATADMVNKAKLAEVYPDYAAAVIAAEYDPDGIANLQRIAGGDQ
;
A
#
# COMPACT_ATOMS: atom_id res chain seq x y z
N MET A 1 13.39 33.51 -10.99
CA MET A 1 12.33 34.28 -10.32
C MET A 1 11.06 33.97 -11.09
N THR A 2 10.08 33.35 -10.46
CA THR A 2 8.80 33.03 -11.10
C THR A 2 8.03 34.35 -11.29
N ASP A 3 7.50 34.59 -12.49
CA ASP A 3 6.70 35.78 -12.85
C ASP A 3 5.34 35.87 -12.13
N ARG A 4 5.13 35.09 -11.06
CA ARG A 4 3.85 34.96 -10.36
C ARG A 4 3.88 35.69 -9.03
N PRO A 5 2.79 36.37 -8.63
CA PRO A 5 2.71 37.09 -7.35
C PRO A 5 2.49 36.16 -6.13
N TYR A 6 2.71 34.86 -6.28
CA TYR A 6 2.48 33.84 -5.25
C TYR A 6 3.48 32.68 -5.40
N THR A 7 3.73 32.00 -4.29
CA THR A 7 4.59 30.81 -4.19
C THR A 7 3.76 29.53 -4.24
N ASP A 8 4.43 28.38 -4.46
CA ASP A 8 3.76 27.07 -4.39
C ASP A 8 3.27 26.76 -2.97
N GLU A 9 3.92 27.30 -1.94
CA GLU A 9 3.48 27.18 -0.55
C GLU A 9 2.16 27.91 -0.30
N ASP A 10 2.00 29.11 -0.87
CA ASP A 10 0.73 29.87 -0.78
C ASP A 10 -0.44 29.09 -1.40
N LEU A 11 -0.18 28.37 -2.51
CA LEU A 11 -1.17 27.51 -3.16
C LEU A 11 -1.54 26.30 -2.28
N ARG A 12 -0.55 25.66 -1.65
CA ARG A 12 -0.76 24.51 -0.75
C ARG A 12 -1.62 24.89 0.45
N VAL A 13 -1.22 25.94 1.19
CA VAL A 13 -1.95 26.44 2.36
C VAL A 13 -3.39 26.80 2.00
N THR A 14 -3.60 27.50 0.88
CA THR A 14 -4.94 27.89 0.43
C THR A 14 -5.78 26.67 0.06
N ALA A 15 -5.23 25.71 -0.68
CA ALA A 15 -5.94 24.50 -1.08
C ALA A 15 -6.35 23.66 0.15
N SER A 16 -5.47 23.49 1.13
CA SER A 16 -5.76 22.78 2.38
C SER A 16 -6.87 23.46 3.17
N SER A 17 -6.82 24.79 3.29
CA SER A 17 -7.88 25.56 3.96
C SER A 17 -9.25 25.39 3.28
N ILE A 18 -9.30 25.38 1.94
CA ILE A 18 -10.52 25.15 1.17
C ILE A 18 -11.06 23.73 1.42
N VAL A 19 -10.22 22.70 1.37
CA VAL A 19 -10.64 21.31 1.60
C VAL A 19 -11.12 21.10 3.04
N ALA A 20 -10.39 21.61 4.03
CA ALA A 20 -10.81 21.56 5.43
C ALA A 20 -12.18 22.24 5.64
N SER A 21 -12.37 23.40 5.02
CA SER A 21 -13.64 24.15 5.09
C SER A 21 -14.77 23.41 4.36
N ALA A 22 -14.48 22.77 3.24
CA ALA A 22 -15.45 21.97 2.50
C ALA A 22 -15.88 20.73 3.30
N VAL A 23 -14.96 20.04 3.97
CA VAL A 23 -15.27 18.87 4.81
C VAL A 23 -16.09 19.28 6.04
N ARG A 24 -15.67 20.34 6.74
CA ARG A 24 -16.36 20.82 7.96
C ARG A 24 -17.65 21.59 7.68
N GLY A 25 -17.79 22.11 6.46
CA GLY A 25 -18.94 22.92 6.03
C GLY A 25 -20.09 22.11 5.44
N ILE A 26 -19.93 20.80 5.24
CA ILE A 26 -21.01 19.92 4.81
C ILE A 26 -22.11 19.91 5.87
N THR A 27 -23.30 20.30 5.47
CA THR A 27 -24.48 20.33 6.33
C THR A 27 -25.12 18.94 6.45
N PRO A 28 -25.86 18.64 7.54
CA PRO A 28 -26.57 17.38 7.68
C PRO A 28 -27.57 17.07 6.56
N SER A 29 -28.15 18.09 5.91
CA SER A 29 -29.01 17.92 4.74
C SER A 29 -28.23 17.52 3.50
N GLU A 30 -27.04 18.09 3.28
CA GLU A 30 -26.19 17.69 2.15
C GLU A 30 -25.63 16.27 2.33
N ILE A 31 -25.38 15.82 3.56
CA ILE A 31 -25.06 14.40 3.85
C ILE A 31 -26.23 13.52 3.46
N ALA A 32 -27.45 13.87 3.88
CA ALA A 32 -28.65 13.09 3.57
C ALA A 32 -28.90 12.99 2.06
N ASP A 33 -28.81 14.12 1.35
CA ASP A 33 -29.03 14.19 -0.11
C ASP A 33 -28.02 13.33 -0.88
N ARG A 34 -26.77 13.22 -0.38
CA ARG A 34 -25.74 12.35 -0.96
C ARG A 34 -26.00 10.88 -0.63
N MET A 35 -26.35 10.57 0.62
CA MET A 35 -26.67 9.21 1.03
C MET A 35 -27.85 8.64 0.24
N ASP A 36 -28.93 9.40 0.07
CA ASP A 36 -30.18 8.92 -0.55
C ASP A 36 -29.99 8.25 -1.92
N ARG A 37 -28.99 8.69 -2.69
CA ARG A 37 -28.75 8.22 -4.06
C ARG A 37 -27.73 7.09 -4.18
N ASP A 38 -27.08 6.74 -3.07
CA ASP A 38 -26.00 5.78 -3.06
C ASP A 38 -26.45 4.39 -2.58
N TYR A 39 -25.73 3.37 -3.06
CA TYR A 39 -25.92 2.00 -2.58
C TYR A 39 -25.22 1.81 -1.23
N ILE A 40 -25.85 1.03 -0.35
CA ILE A 40 -25.20 0.47 0.82
C ILE A 40 -24.23 -0.59 0.34
N GLN A 41 -22.94 -0.31 0.44
CA GLN A 41 -21.88 -1.10 -0.20
C GLN A 41 -21.92 -2.58 0.16
N SER A 42 -22.25 -2.93 1.41
CA SER A 42 -22.36 -4.33 1.85
C SER A 42 -23.52 -5.10 1.21
N THR A 43 -24.45 -4.40 0.58
CA THR A 43 -25.60 -4.99 -0.12
C THR A 43 -25.48 -4.89 -1.63
N ASN A 44 -24.44 -4.24 -2.16
CA ASN A 44 -24.28 -4.00 -3.59
C ASN A 44 -23.41 -5.10 -4.23
N PRO A 45 -24.00 -6.09 -4.93
CA PRO A 45 -23.22 -7.13 -5.62
C PRO A 45 -22.59 -6.63 -6.93
N GLY A 46 -22.75 -5.36 -7.30
CA GLY A 46 -22.19 -4.76 -8.50
C GLY A 46 -23.05 -4.87 -9.76
N ASP A 47 -24.22 -5.52 -9.68
CA ASP A 47 -25.20 -5.62 -10.77
C ASP A 47 -26.34 -4.58 -10.66
N GLY A 48 -26.25 -3.67 -9.68
CA GLY A 48 -27.27 -2.66 -9.42
C GLY A 48 -28.49 -3.13 -8.61
N SER A 49 -28.54 -4.40 -8.18
CA SER A 49 -29.62 -4.95 -7.34
C SER A 49 -29.46 -4.67 -5.84
N GLY A 50 -28.40 -3.97 -5.44
CA GLY A 50 -28.15 -3.66 -4.04
C GLY A 50 -29.19 -2.74 -3.40
N ARG A 51 -29.17 -2.65 -2.07
CA ARG A 51 -30.02 -1.73 -1.33
C ARG A 51 -29.45 -0.33 -1.36
N THR A 52 -30.28 0.68 -1.60
CA THR A 52 -29.90 2.09 -1.46
C THR A 52 -30.21 2.61 -0.06
N TRP A 53 -29.62 3.73 0.35
CA TRP A 53 -29.91 4.30 1.67
C TRP A 53 -31.37 4.78 1.79
N GLU A 54 -31.99 5.26 0.71
CA GLU A 54 -33.42 5.62 0.66
C GLU A 54 -34.37 4.44 0.94
N GLN A 55 -33.91 3.20 0.75
CA GLN A 55 -34.70 2.00 0.97
C GLN A 55 -34.66 1.50 2.42
N LEU A 56 -33.92 2.18 3.31
CA LEU A 56 -33.94 1.93 4.74
C LEU A 56 -35.21 2.51 5.39
N LEU A 57 -35.57 2.00 6.56
CA LEU A 57 -36.61 2.66 7.35
C LEU A 57 -36.09 4.03 7.81
N ASN A 58 -36.98 5.03 7.90
CA ASN A 58 -36.61 6.39 8.29
C ASN A 58 -35.77 6.44 9.59
N ILE A 59 -36.08 5.58 10.57
CA ILE A 59 -35.31 5.49 11.82
C ILE A 59 -33.89 4.95 11.61
N GLU A 60 -33.70 3.97 10.74
CA GLU A 60 -32.39 3.38 10.41
C GLU A 60 -31.55 4.37 9.62
N PHE A 61 -32.17 5.06 8.65
CA PHE A 61 -31.53 6.11 7.86
C PHE A 61 -31.04 7.27 8.75
N LEU A 62 -31.89 7.79 9.63
CA LEU A 62 -31.52 8.87 10.55
C LEU A 62 -30.39 8.46 11.50
N ALA A 63 -30.40 7.23 11.99
CA ALA A 63 -29.33 6.70 12.84
C ALA A 63 -28.00 6.58 12.08
N ALA A 64 -28.02 6.02 10.86
CA ALA A 64 -26.85 5.91 10.02
C ALA A 64 -26.27 7.29 9.65
N ARG A 65 -27.14 8.25 9.31
CA ARG A 65 -26.74 9.62 9.02
C ARG A 65 -26.05 10.28 10.20
N GLN A 66 -26.58 10.11 11.42
CA GLN A 66 -25.94 10.67 12.62
C GLN A 66 -24.53 10.08 12.82
N GLN A 67 -24.38 8.76 12.64
CA GLN A 67 -23.06 8.13 12.74
C GLN A 67 -22.08 8.64 11.68
N ILE A 68 -22.55 8.87 10.45
CA ILE A 68 -21.71 9.45 9.38
C ILE A 68 -21.31 10.89 9.69
N ASP A 69 -22.23 11.70 10.21
CA ASP A 69 -21.94 13.07 10.67
C ASP A 69 -20.88 13.06 11.79
N ASP A 70 -21.03 12.16 12.76
CA ASP A 70 -20.06 11.99 13.85
C ASP A 70 -18.69 11.55 13.31
N PHE A 71 -18.64 10.61 12.35
CA PHE A 71 -17.38 10.21 11.71
C PHE A 71 -16.70 11.36 10.95
N ILE A 72 -17.46 12.20 10.25
CA ILE A 72 -16.91 13.37 9.52
C ILE A 72 -16.37 14.41 10.51
N ARG A 73 -17.09 14.65 11.60
CA ARG A 73 -16.70 15.64 12.62
C ARG A 73 -15.47 15.21 13.40
N ASP A 74 -15.36 13.91 13.72
CA ASP A 74 -14.25 13.35 14.49
C ASP A 74 -13.05 12.98 13.61
N ALA A 75 -13.19 13.06 12.28
CA ALA A 75 -12.10 12.79 11.36
C ALA A 75 -10.93 13.76 11.58
N ALA A 76 -9.71 13.22 11.58
CA ALA A 76 -8.51 14.04 11.58
C ALA A 76 -8.45 14.91 10.33
N ASP A 77 -8.09 16.18 10.50
CA ASP A 77 -7.87 17.08 9.37
C ASP A 77 -6.56 16.74 8.66
N VAL A 78 -6.66 15.89 7.63
CA VAL A 78 -5.53 15.46 6.79
C VAL A 78 -5.43 16.25 5.49
N SER A 79 -6.14 17.39 5.38
CA SER A 79 -6.21 18.17 4.14
C SER A 79 -4.84 18.71 3.71
N GLU A 80 -4.04 19.20 4.65
CA GLU A 80 -2.66 19.65 4.41
C GLU A 80 -1.77 18.52 3.89
N TRP A 81 -1.84 17.37 4.55
CA TRP A 81 -1.10 16.20 4.16
C TRP A 81 -1.49 15.72 2.75
N ALA A 82 -2.79 15.58 2.47
CA ALA A 82 -3.28 15.12 1.18
C ALA A 82 -2.89 16.06 0.02
N ILE A 83 -2.98 17.38 0.25
CA ILE A 83 -2.56 18.38 -0.76
C ILE A 83 -1.05 18.33 -0.98
N SER A 84 -0.27 18.20 0.08
CA SER A 84 1.19 18.12 -0.02
C SER A 84 1.63 16.88 -0.81
N LEU A 85 1.01 15.72 -0.56
CA LEU A 85 1.27 14.50 -1.34
C LEU A 85 1.02 14.72 -2.84
N GLY A 86 -0.13 15.29 -3.21
CA GLY A 86 -0.44 15.56 -4.60
C GLY A 86 0.49 16.60 -5.24
N ALA A 87 0.87 17.64 -4.48
CA ALA A 87 1.79 18.66 -4.94
C ALA A 87 3.22 18.13 -5.17
N ASP A 88 3.63 17.14 -4.39
CA ASP A 88 4.91 16.45 -4.55
C ASP A 88 4.84 15.30 -5.60
N GLY A 89 3.67 15.09 -6.20
CA GLY A 89 3.44 14.05 -7.19
C GLY A 89 3.43 12.63 -6.62
N LEU A 90 3.25 12.49 -5.30
CA LEU A 90 3.22 11.19 -4.63
C LEU A 90 1.85 10.54 -4.78
N GLU A 91 1.85 9.23 -5.04
CA GLU A 91 0.67 8.39 -5.12
C GLU A 91 0.51 7.60 -3.81
N PRO A 92 -0.63 7.74 -3.11
CA PRO A 92 -0.92 6.92 -1.95
C PRO A 92 -1.04 5.46 -2.36
N ILE A 93 -0.51 4.55 -1.54
CA ILE A 93 -0.76 3.12 -1.68
C ILE A 93 -1.98 2.72 -0.85
N SER A 94 -2.72 1.71 -1.32
CA SER A 94 -3.93 1.24 -0.65
C SER A 94 -3.62 0.50 0.65
N GLU A 95 -2.42 -0.07 0.74
CA GLU A 95 -1.94 -0.79 1.90
C GLU A 95 -1.59 0.19 3.04
N SER A 96 -1.94 -0.21 4.26
CA SER A 96 -1.59 0.53 5.48
C SER A 96 -0.93 -0.41 6.47
N LEU A 97 0.06 0.08 7.21
CA LEU A 97 0.67 -0.69 8.30
C LEU A 97 -0.11 -0.49 9.59
N THR A 98 -0.44 -1.57 10.29
CA THR A 98 -1.10 -1.51 11.60
C THR A 98 -0.09 -1.82 12.70
N ILE A 99 0.05 -0.90 13.66
CA ILE A 99 1.01 -0.98 14.76
C ILE A 99 0.25 -1.40 16.04
N GLY A 100 -0.35 -2.59 16.01
CA GLY A 100 -1.29 -3.02 17.06
C GLY A 100 -2.38 -1.96 17.32
N GLU A 101 -2.65 -1.68 18.59
CA GLU A 101 -3.60 -0.61 19.00
C GLU A 101 -3.00 0.81 18.95
N ARG A 102 -1.70 0.95 18.64
CA ARG A 102 -1.01 2.24 18.73
C ARG A 102 -1.29 3.15 17.54
N GLY A 103 -1.68 2.58 16.40
CA GLY A 103 -2.07 3.38 15.24
C GLY A 103 -1.91 2.66 13.90
N ARG A 104 -2.14 3.43 12.85
CA ARG A 104 -2.07 3.02 11.45
C ARG A 104 -1.17 4.00 10.68
N LEU A 105 -0.33 3.48 9.79
CA LEU A 105 0.54 4.27 8.91
C LEU A 105 0.05 4.14 7.46
N HIS A 106 -0.17 5.28 6.82
CA HIS A 106 -0.44 5.39 5.39
C HIS A 106 0.81 5.90 4.68
N LEU A 107 1.14 5.32 3.53
CA LEU A 107 2.35 5.59 2.78
C LEU A 107 1.99 6.08 1.38
N ALA A 108 2.87 6.88 0.79
CA ALA A 108 2.78 7.35 -0.58
C ALA A 108 4.17 7.33 -1.22
N PHE A 109 4.22 7.01 -2.51
CA PHE A 109 5.47 6.85 -3.26
C PHE A 109 5.39 7.63 -4.56
N THR A 110 6.54 7.95 -5.17
CA THR A 110 6.55 8.55 -6.50
C THR A 110 6.01 7.55 -7.55
N PRO A 111 5.41 8.02 -8.67
CA PRO A 111 4.79 7.15 -9.66
C PRO A 111 5.80 6.21 -10.36
N ASP A 112 7.07 6.60 -10.40
CA ASP A 112 8.19 5.84 -10.96
C ASP A 112 8.77 4.81 -9.99
N THR A 113 8.40 4.84 -8.70
CA THR A 113 8.79 3.81 -7.74
C THR A 113 8.10 2.49 -8.09
N SER A 114 8.86 1.46 -8.45
CA SER A 114 8.30 0.17 -8.86
C SER A 114 7.53 -0.54 -7.74
N GLN A 115 6.54 -1.37 -8.09
CA GLN A 115 5.71 -2.09 -7.10
C GLN A 115 6.56 -2.93 -6.12
N VAL A 116 7.61 -3.60 -6.61
CA VAL A 116 8.54 -4.36 -5.77
C VAL A 116 9.27 -3.47 -4.78
N ALA A 117 9.68 -2.27 -5.20
CA ALA A 117 10.33 -1.31 -4.32
C ALA A 117 9.39 -0.82 -3.21
N ARG A 118 8.13 -0.54 -3.58
CA ARG A 118 7.08 -0.14 -2.64
C ARG A 118 6.86 -1.24 -1.61
N VAL A 119 6.64 -2.48 -2.05
CA VAL A 119 6.44 -3.64 -1.18
C VAL A 119 7.64 -3.86 -0.26
N HIS A 120 8.86 -3.81 -0.79
CA HIS A 120 10.08 -3.99 0.00
C HIS A 120 10.23 -2.87 1.05
N ALA A 121 10.01 -1.61 0.67
CA ALA A 121 10.06 -0.48 1.62
C ALA A 121 9.00 -0.61 2.72
N VAL A 122 7.78 -1.01 2.36
CA VAL A 122 6.67 -1.26 3.31
C VAL A 122 7.04 -2.38 4.28
N SER A 123 7.58 -3.50 3.78
CA SER A 123 7.99 -4.63 4.62
C SER A 123 9.15 -4.27 5.57
N LEU A 124 10.16 -3.52 5.08
CA LEU A 124 11.24 -3.00 5.93
C LEU A 124 10.71 -2.07 7.03
N LEU A 125 9.80 -1.17 6.69
CA LEU A 125 9.15 -0.30 7.67
C LEU A 125 8.33 -1.09 8.69
N ALA A 126 7.55 -2.08 8.23
CA ALA A 126 6.76 -2.94 9.10
C ALA A 126 7.64 -3.67 10.11
N LYS A 127 8.73 -4.30 9.65
CA LYS A 127 9.74 -4.96 10.49
C LYS A 127 10.36 -3.98 11.50
N ALA A 128 10.74 -2.78 11.06
CA ALA A 128 11.39 -1.79 11.91
C ALA A 128 10.49 -1.26 13.03
N ILE A 129 9.19 -1.09 12.76
CA ILE A 129 8.23 -0.55 13.74
C ILE A 129 7.45 -1.64 14.49
N GLY A 130 7.73 -2.92 14.20
CA GLY A 130 7.00 -4.05 14.76
C GLY A 130 5.51 -4.05 14.38
N ALA A 131 5.18 -3.54 13.18
CA ALA A 131 3.85 -3.66 12.62
C ALA A 131 3.62 -5.06 12.04
N GLU A 132 2.35 -5.45 11.95
CA GLU A 132 1.98 -6.62 11.16
C GLU A 132 2.27 -6.36 9.69
N ASP A 133 2.94 -7.31 9.01
CA ASP A 133 3.24 -7.20 7.58
C ASP A 133 1.91 -7.29 6.80
N PRO A 134 1.47 -6.23 6.09
CA PRO A 134 0.16 -6.19 5.46
C PRO A 134 0.04 -7.18 4.29
N GLN A 135 1.16 -7.70 3.79
CA GLN A 135 1.20 -8.77 2.81
C GLN A 135 2.14 -9.86 3.31
N PRO A 136 1.70 -11.13 3.43
CA PRO A 136 2.62 -12.20 3.75
C PRO A 136 3.66 -12.26 2.64
N THR A 137 4.93 -12.01 2.98
CA THR A 137 6.04 -12.25 2.07
C THR A 137 5.90 -13.67 1.49
N PRO A 138 5.98 -13.87 0.17
CA PRO A 138 5.85 -15.20 -0.42
C PRO A 138 6.74 -16.19 0.30
N ALA A 139 6.18 -17.32 0.74
CA ALA A 139 6.93 -18.32 1.48
C ALA A 139 8.01 -18.90 0.54
N ILE A 140 9.28 -18.59 0.79
CA ILE A 140 10.39 -19.05 -0.04
C ILE A 140 10.57 -20.56 0.17
N PRO A 141 10.37 -21.41 -0.87
CA PRO A 141 10.63 -22.84 -0.76
C PRO A 141 12.13 -23.11 -0.53
N ALA A 142 12.46 -24.17 0.20
CA ALA A 142 13.85 -24.57 0.45
C ALA A 142 14.64 -24.77 -0.85
N GLU A 143 14.02 -25.31 -1.90
CA GLU A 143 14.64 -25.44 -3.23
C GLU A 143 15.00 -24.07 -3.84
N THR A 144 14.07 -23.12 -3.83
CA THR A 144 14.30 -21.74 -4.29
C THR A 144 15.44 -21.08 -3.52
N ALA A 145 15.48 -21.24 -2.20
CA ALA A 145 16.57 -20.72 -1.38
C ALA A 145 17.93 -21.35 -1.76
N ASN A 146 17.99 -22.67 -1.95
CA ASN A 146 19.21 -23.36 -2.40
C ASN A 146 19.70 -22.85 -3.77
N HIS A 147 18.79 -22.65 -4.71
CA HIS A 147 19.11 -22.14 -6.05
C HIS A 147 19.70 -20.72 -6.01
N VAL A 148 19.08 -19.83 -5.23
CA VAL A 148 19.55 -18.45 -5.09
C VAL A 148 20.87 -18.39 -4.33
N LEU A 149 21.03 -19.15 -3.24
CA LEU A 149 22.30 -19.25 -2.52
C LEU A 149 23.43 -19.74 -3.43
N TRP A 150 23.16 -20.72 -4.30
CA TRP A 150 24.15 -21.21 -5.25
C TRP A 150 24.56 -20.13 -6.25
N HIS A 151 23.58 -19.37 -6.76
CA HIS A 151 23.84 -18.26 -7.69
C HIS A 151 24.75 -17.17 -7.08
N TYR A 152 24.56 -16.84 -5.80
CA TYR A 152 25.37 -15.83 -5.10
C TYR A 152 26.63 -16.39 -4.42
N GLY A 153 26.92 -17.69 -4.54
CA GLY A 153 28.14 -18.29 -3.98
C GLY A 153 28.12 -18.52 -2.46
N HIS A 154 26.94 -18.70 -1.88
CA HIS A 154 26.73 -18.87 -0.43
C HIS A 154 26.26 -20.28 -0.01
N GLY A 155 26.51 -21.29 -0.85
CA GLY A 155 26.12 -22.69 -0.62
C GLY A 155 24.97 -23.13 -1.52
N GLY A 156 24.25 -24.18 -1.14
CA GLY A 156 23.12 -24.71 -1.91
C GLY A 156 23.51 -25.53 -3.15
N TYR A 157 22.57 -25.73 -4.06
CA TYR A 157 22.77 -26.50 -5.29
C TYR A 157 22.27 -25.76 -6.52
N GLN A 158 22.89 -26.07 -7.66
CA GLN A 158 22.61 -25.42 -8.92
C GLN A 158 21.20 -25.77 -9.43
N ALA A 159 20.46 -24.76 -9.85
CA ALA A 159 19.15 -24.95 -10.50
C ALA A 159 19.28 -25.46 -11.94
N GLY A 160 18.16 -25.86 -12.56
CA GLY A 160 18.12 -26.10 -14.01
C GLY A 160 18.42 -24.83 -14.83
N THR A 161 18.79 -24.98 -16.11
CA THR A 161 19.22 -23.87 -16.98
C THR A 161 18.21 -22.73 -17.08
N PHE A 162 16.91 -23.06 -17.19
CA PHE A 162 15.85 -22.06 -17.21
C PHE A 162 15.86 -21.20 -15.94
N THR A 163 15.87 -21.85 -14.76
CA THR A 163 15.88 -21.18 -13.47
C THR A 163 17.15 -20.36 -13.24
N GLN A 164 18.30 -20.84 -13.70
CA GLN A 164 19.54 -20.05 -13.65
C GLN A 164 19.43 -18.76 -14.46
N HIS A 165 18.84 -18.82 -15.66
CA HIS A 165 18.57 -17.63 -16.45
C HIS A 165 17.55 -16.71 -15.78
N LEU A 166 16.51 -17.26 -15.15
CA LEU A 166 15.54 -16.47 -14.38
C LEU A 166 16.20 -15.73 -13.21
N ILE A 167 17.01 -16.40 -12.39
CA ILE A 167 17.71 -15.77 -11.27
C ILE A 167 18.68 -14.71 -11.78
N SER A 168 19.41 -14.98 -12.86
CA SER A 168 20.31 -14.01 -13.49
C SER A 168 19.54 -12.80 -14.05
N ALA A 169 18.35 -13.03 -14.61
CA ALA A 169 17.46 -11.97 -15.08
C ALA A 169 16.99 -11.10 -13.92
N PHE A 170 16.60 -11.70 -12.78
CA PHE A 170 16.34 -10.93 -11.57
C PHE A 170 17.58 -10.13 -11.16
N ALA A 171 18.74 -10.76 -10.96
CA ALA A 171 19.95 -10.09 -10.46
C ALA A 171 20.43 -8.90 -11.32
N THR A 172 20.15 -8.94 -12.63
CA THR A 172 20.61 -7.91 -13.58
C THR A 172 19.53 -6.92 -14.02
N ALA A 173 18.25 -7.24 -13.82
CA ALA A 173 17.15 -6.38 -14.22
C ALA A 173 17.10 -5.10 -13.37
N ASP A 174 16.69 -4.00 -14.01
CA ASP A 174 16.23 -2.81 -13.30
C ASP A 174 14.97 -3.11 -12.48
N MET A 175 14.61 -2.18 -11.59
CA MET A 175 13.52 -2.36 -10.64
C MET A 175 12.14 -2.51 -11.30
N VAL A 176 11.94 -1.98 -12.52
CA VAL A 176 10.69 -2.11 -13.27
C VAL A 176 10.58 -3.53 -13.84
N ASN A 177 11.66 -4.06 -14.41
CA ASN A 177 11.70 -5.40 -14.96
C ASN A 177 11.72 -6.47 -13.85
N LYS A 178 12.38 -6.23 -12.71
CA LYS A 178 12.26 -7.06 -11.50
C LYS A 178 10.80 -7.17 -11.04
N ALA A 179 10.05 -6.07 -11.07
CA ALA A 179 8.64 -6.08 -10.69
C ALA A 179 7.78 -6.97 -11.60
N LYS A 180 7.95 -6.86 -12.92
CA LYS A 180 7.26 -7.72 -13.88
C LYS A 180 7.60 -9.20 -13.69
N LEU A 181 8.86 -9.52 -13.40
CA LEU A 181 9.27 -10.89 -13.11
C LEU A 181 8.68 -11.39 -11.79
N ALA A 182 8.59 -10.54 -10.78
CA ALA A 182 8.04 -10.89 -9.46
C ALA A 182 6.55 -11.23 -9.49
N GLU A 183 5.78 -10.64 -10.41
CA GLU A 183 4.38 -11.01 -10.62
C GLU A 183 4.22 -12.48 -11.04
N VAL A 184 5.19 -13.02 -11.78
CA VAL A 184 5.14 -14.39 -12.31
C VAL A 184 5.90 -15.39 -11.44
N TYR A 185 7.00 -14.94 -10.81
CA TYR A 185 7.89 -15.78 -10.01
C TYR A 185 8.13 -15.18 -8.61
N PRO A 186 7.09 -15.05 -7.77
CA PRO A 186 7.16 -14.33 -6.51
C PRO A 186 8.17 -14.93 -5.53
N ASP A 187 8.31 -16.25 -5.47
CA ASP A 187 9.24 -16.91 -4.54
C ASP A 187 10.71 -16.63 -4.90
N TYR A 188 11.04 -16.65 -6.21
CA TYR A 188 12.39 -16.30 -6.67
C TYR A 188 12.68 -14.82 -6.51
N ALA A 189 11.68 -13.95 -6.72
CA ALA A 189 11.81 -12.53 -6.44
C ALA A 189 12.11 -12.28 -4.97
N ALA A 190 11.31 -12.87 -4.06
CA ALA A 190 11.51 -12.75 -2.62
C ALA A 190 12.90 -13.24 -2.19
N ALA A 191 13.35 -14.38 -2.71
CA ALA A 191 14.67 -14.91 -2.41
C ALA A 191 15.81 -14.05 -2.95
N VAL A 192 15.72 -13.55 -4.19
CA VAL A 192 16.75 -12.66 -4.74
C VAL A 192 16.79 -11.32 -4.01
N ILE A 193 15.63 -10.74 -3.70
CA ILE A 193 15.55 -9.48 -2.93
C ILE A 193 16.17 -9.66 -1.54
N ALA A 194 15.87 -10.76 -0.86
CA ALA A 194 16.49 -11.08 0.42
C ALA A 194 18.01 -11.16 0.27
N ALA A 195 18.52 -11.87 -0.73
CA ALA A 195 19.96 -12.01 -0.96
C ALA A 195 20.67 -10.67 -1.27
N GLU A 196 20.04 -9.77 -2.02
CA GLU A 196 20.64 -8.51 -2.46
C GLU A 196 20.50 -7.35 -1.47
N TYR A 197 19.37 -7.27 -0.76
CA TYR A 197 18.97 -6.04 -0.05
C TYR A 197 18.71 -6.22 1.44
N ASP A 198 18.48 -7.44 1.93
CA ASP A 198 18.31 -7.71 3.37
C ASP A 198 19.69 -8.02 4.00
N PRO A 199 20.16 -7.24 4.99
CA PRO A 199 21.40 -7.53 5.71
C PRO A 199 21.45 -8.95 6.31
N ASP A 200 20.29 -9.50 6.69
CA ASP A 200 20.16 -10.85 7.24
C ASP A 200 19.72 -11.88 6.17
N GLY A 201 19.54 -11.45 4.93
CA GLY A 201 18.86 -12.23 3.90
C GLY A 201 19.58 -13.52 3.53
N ILE A 202 20.90 -13.48 3.35
CA ILE A 202 21.69 -14.70 3.10
C ILE A 202 21.58 -15.69 4.27
N ALA A 203 21.65 -15.21 5.52
CA ALA A 203 21.52 -16.07 6.69
C ALA A 203 20.11 -16.69 6.79
N ASN A 204 19.07 -15.90 6.49
CA ASN A 204 17.70 -16.38 6.43
C ASN A 204 17.49 -17.43 5.34
N LEU A 205 18.05 -17.21 4.15
CA LEU A 205 18.00 -18.18 3.05
C LEU A 205 18.72 -19.49 3.41
N GLN A 206 19.86 -19.42 4.09
CA GLN A 206 20.59 -20.63 4.54
C GLN A 206 19.76 -21.46 5.52
N ARG A 207 19.08 -20.80 6.46
CA ARG A 207 18.16 -21.45 7.40
C ARG A 207 17.00 -22.14 6.67
N ILE A 208 16.35 -21.43 5.75
CA ILE A 208 15.26 -21.98 4.91
C ILE A 208 15.75 -23.16 4.07
N ALA A 209 16.93 -23.05 3.46
CA ALA A 209 17.54 -24.13 2.66
C ALA A 209 17.86 -25.38 3.49
N GLY A 210 18.14 -25.22 4.79
CA GLY A 210 18.38 -26.30 5.75
C GLY A 210 17.10 -27.00 6.26
N GLY A 211 15.91 -26.48 5.92
CA GLY A 211 14.62 -27.03 6.35
C GLY A 211 14.08 -26.42 7.66
N ASP A 212 14.72 -25.38 8.18
CA ASP A 212 14.26 -24.64 9.34
C ASP A 212 13.28 -23.55 8.87
N GLN A 213 12.02 -23.90 8.64
CA GLN A 213 10.94 -22.92 8.37
C GLN A 213 10.18 -22.56 9.63
#